data_AF-A0A963Q687-F1
#
_entry.id   AF-A0A963Q687-F1
#
_cell.length_a   1.000
_cell.length_b   1.000
_cell.length_c   1.000
_cell.angle_alpha   90.00
_cell.angle_beta   90.00
_cell.angle_gamma   90.00
#
_symmetry.space_group_name_H-M   'P 1'
#
loop_
_entity.id
_entity.type
_entity.pdbx_description
1 polymer ?
#
loop_
_entity_poly.entity_id
_entity_poly.type
_entity_poly.pdbx_seq_one_letter_code
_entity_poly.pdbx_strand_id
1 'polypeptide(L)'
;MRVVFALFDTLNRRSLGCYGGTTVKTPNFDRLSRRSVTFDQHWVGSLPCMPARREIMTGRHNFLHRSWGPLEPFDHAFPEILGQQRGVYCHLAT
;
A
#
# COMPACT_ATOMS: atom_id res chain seq x y z
N MET A 1 -16.03 -4.69 -11.17
CA MET A 1 -15.29 -4.99 -9.92
C MET A 1 -14.95 -3.68 -9.22
N ARG A 2 -14.94 -3.63 -7.89
CA ARG A 2 -14.52 -2.45 -7.10
C ARG A 2 -13.35 -2.85 -6.21
N VAL A 3 -12.42 -1.92 -6.00
CA VAL A 3 -11.22 -2.13 -5.18
C VAL A 3 -11.15 -1.05 -4.12
N VAL A 4 -10.86 -1.45 -2.88
CA VAL A 4 -10.50 -0.53 -1.79
C VAL A 4 -9.06 -0.85 -1.40
N PHE A 5 -8.17 0.13 -1.58
CA PHE A 5 -6.77 0.04 -1.19
C PHE A 5 -6.56 0.80 0.12
N ALA A 6 -6.34 0.06 1.21
CA ALA A 6 -6.08 0.64 2.53
C ALA A 6 -4.59 0.55 2.86
N LEU A 7 -3.95 1.70 3.05
CA LEU A 7 -2.55 1.82 3.42
C LEU A 7 -2.46 2.51 4.79
N PHE A 8 -1.74 1.88 5.72
CA PHE A 8 -1.53 2.42 7.07
C PHE A 8 -0.10 2.94 7.20
N ASP A 9 0.06 4.18 7.65
CA ASP A 9 1.38 4.77 7.85
C ASP A 9 2.04 4.19 9.11
N THR A 10 3.28 3.71 8.98
CA THR A 10 4.12 3.25 10.10
C THR A 10 3.52 2.08 10.91
N LEU A 11 2.57 1.34 10.34
CA LEU A 11 1.97 0.17 10.99
C LEU A 11 2.98 -0.97 11.12
N ASN A 12 3.30 -1.33 12.36
CA ASN A 12 4.15 -2.48 12.64
C ASN A 12 3.32 -3.78 12.66
N ARG A 13 3.75 -4.78 11.88
CA ARG A 13 3.17 -6.13 11.87
C ARG A 13 3.02 -6.73 13.27
N ARG A 14 3.98 -6.50 14.17
CA ARG A 14 3.99 -7.04 15.54
C ARG A 14 2.85 -6.50 16.42
N SER A 15 2.19 -5.43 16.00
CA SER A 15 1.05 -4.84 16.70
C SER A 15 -0.30 -5.47 16.32
N LEU A 16 -0.32 -6.38 15.33
CA LEU A 16 -1.55 -6.96 14.79
C LEU A 16 -1.78 -8.38 15.30
N GLY A 17 -3.01 -8.67 15.74
CA GLY A 17 -3.41 -9.95 16.31
C GLY A 17 -3.27 -11.10 15.32
N CYS A 18 -3.64 -10.87 14.05
CA CYS A 18 -3.47 -11.82 12.96
C CYS A 18 -2.01 -12.21 12.67
N TYR A 19 -1.04 -11.48 13.21
CA TYR A 19 0.39 -11.80 13.15
C TYR A 19 0.98 -12.17 14.52
N GLY A 20 0.14 -12.47 15.51
CA GLY A 20 0.55 -12.86 16.88
C GLY A 20 0.78 -11.70 17.85
N GLY A 21 0.46 -10.46 17.47
CA GLY A 21 0.57 -9.30 18.35
C GLY A 21 -0.45 -9.33 19.48
N THR A 22 -0.01 -9.02 20.71
CA THR A 22 -0.87 -9.03 21.91
C THR A 22 -1.03 -7.66 22.57
N THR A 23 -0.21 -6.68 22.18
CA THR A 23 -0.17 -5.35 22.83
C THR A 23 -1.46 -4.55 22.64
N VAL A 24 -2.13 -4.68 21.49
CA VAL A 24 -3.34 -3.91 21.14
C VAL A 24 -4.37 -4.84 20.51
N LYS A 25 -5.64 -4.69 20.90
CA LYS A 25 -6.75 -5.42 20.28
C LYS A 25 -6.98 -4.90 18.86
N THR A 26 -6.94 -5.80 17.86
CA THR A 26 -7.11 -5.45 16.43
C THR A 26 -8.22 -6.27 15.77
N PRO A 27 -9.44 -6.30 16.33
CA PRO A 27 -10.49 -7.24 15.94
C PRO A 27 -10.92 -7.13 14.48
N ASN A 28 -10.81 -5.94 13.87
CA ASN A 28 -11.11 -5.74 12.45
C ASN A 28 -10.05 -6.32 11.52
N PHE A 29 -8.76 -6.24 11.88
CA PHE A 29 -7.68 -6.89 11.13
C PHE A 29 -7.79 -8.41 11.24
N ASP A 30 -8.08 -8.93 12.44
CA ASP A 30 -8.27 -10.36 12.66
C ASP A 30 -9.46 -10.89 11.85
N ARG A 31 -10.56 -10.14 11.81
CA ARG A 31 -11.75 -10.47 11.00
C ARG A 31 -11.45 -10.46 9.51
N LEU A 32 -10.64 -9.51 9.03
CA LEU A 32 -10.24 -9.45 7.62
C LEU A 32 -9.36 -10.65 7.26
N SER A 33 -8.34 -10.94 8.07
CA SER A 33 -7.41 -12.06 7.87
C SER A 33 -8.12 -13.42 7.77
N ARG A 34 -9.20 -13.66 8.54
CA ARG A 34 -10.01 -14.89 8.43
C ARG A 34 -10.81 -15.02 7.12
N ARG A 35 -10.95 -13.93 6.36
CA ARG A 35 -11.77 -13.86 5.14
C ARG A 35 -10.94 -13.57 3.89
N SER A 36 -9.63 -13.45 4.02
CA SER A 36 -8.72 -13.08 2.95
C SER A 36 -7.43 -13.89 3.03
N VAL A 37 -6.61 -13.76 2.00
CA VAL A 37 -5.23 -14.24 2.07
C VAL A 37 -4.43 -13.31 2.98
N THR A 38 -3.61 -13.88 3.86
CA THR A 38 -2.66 -13.14 4.71
C THR A 38 -1.25 -13.49 4.25
N PHE A 39 -0.41 -12.48 4.04
CA PHE A 39 0.95 -12.67 3.51
C PHE A 39 1.98 -12.54 4.64
N ASP A 40 2.67 -13.63 4.95
CA ASP A 40 3.75 -13.62 5.96
C ASP A 40 5.06 -13.01 5.45
N GLN A 41 5.18 -12.82 4.14
CA GLN A 41 6.40 -12.36 3.48
C GLN A 41 6.10 -11.18 2.54
N HIS A 42 5.36 -10.19 3.03
CA HIS A 42 5.12 -8.95 2.29
C HIS A 42 6.19 -7.91 2.64
N TRP A 43 7.04 -7.59 1.67
CA TRP A 43 8.15 -6.65 1.81
C TRP A 43 7.91 -5.42 0.94
N VAL A 44 8.16 -4.22 1.50
CA VAL A 44 8.16 -2.98 0.73
C VAL A 44 9.41 -2.90 -0.14
N GLY A 45 9.32 -2.26 -1.30
CA GLY A 45 10.48 -2.10 -2.17
C GLY A 45 11.51 -1.10 -1.62
N SER A 46 11.03 -0.03 -0.96
CA SER A 46 11.87 1.06 -0.46
C SER A 46 11.30 1.69 0.82
N LEU A 47 12.16 2.40 1.54
CA LEU A 47 11.84 3.19 2.74
C LEU A 47 12.57 4.56 2.65
N PRO A 48 12.05 5.65 3.25
CA PRO A 48 10.82 5.76 4.05
C PRO A 48 9.56 6.05 3.18
N CYS A 49 8.52 6.64 3.76
CA CYS A 49 7.16 6.75 3.21
C CYS A 49 7.04 7.20 1.74
N MET A 50 7.78 8.22 1.30
CA MET A 50 7.64 8.77 -0.06
C MET A 50 8.10 7.79 -1.16
N PRO A 51 9.32 7.23 -1.12
CA PRO A 51 9.71 6.12 -1.99
C PRO A 51 8.72 4.95 -1.93
N ALA A 52 8.35 4.48 -0.74
CA ALA A 52 7.44 3.35 -0.58
C ALA A 52 6.10 3.58 -1.30
N ARG A 53 5.50 4.76 -1.14
CA ARG A 53 4.21 5.14 -1.76
C ARG A 53 4.33 5.26 -3.28
N ARG A 54 5.42 5.83 -3.80
CA ARG A 54 5.65 5.89 -5.26
C ARG A 54 5.75 4.48 -5.86
N GLU A 55 6.48 3.57 -5.23
CA GLU A 55 6.63 2.20 -5.73
C GLU A 55 5.30 1.41 -5.67
N ILE A 56 4.51 1.61 -4.61
CA ILE A 56 3.14 1.07 -4.51
C ILE A 56 2.28 1.58 -5.67
N MET A 57 2.39 2.87 -6.01
CA MET A 57 1.57 3.50 -7.05
C MET A 57 2.01 3.14 -8.46
N THR A 58 3.32 2.92 -8.69
CA THR A 58 3.90 2.67 -10.03
C THR A 58 4.21 1.21 -10.31
N GLY A 59 4.27 0.35 -9.27
CA GLY A 59 4.66 -1.05 -9.40
C GLY A 59 6.14 -1.27 -9.77
N ARG A 60 7.01 -0.28 -9.55
CA ARG A 60 8.42 -0.30 -9.95
C ARG A 60 9.32 0.08 -8.78
N HIS A 61 10.50 -0.54 -8.67
CA HIS A 61 11.54 -0.09 -7.74
C HIS A 61 12.19 1.19 -8.26
N ASN A 62 12.21 2.24 -7.43
CA ASN A 62 12.64 3.57 -7.84
C ASN A 62 13.84 4.10 -7.04
N PHE A 63 14.03 3.66 -5.80
CA PHE A 63 15.01 4.25 -4.89
C PHE A 63 16.46 4.15 -5.39
N LEU A 64 16.81 3.12 -6.16
CA LEU A 64 18.14 2.97 -6.74
C LEU A 64 18.43 3.97 -7.87
N HIS A 65 17.39 4.57 -8.45
CA HIS A 65 17.51 5.41 -9.64
C HIS A 65 17.03 6.85 -9.40
N ARG A 66 16.49 7.13 -8.21
CA ARG A 66 15.85 8.40 -7.88
C ARG A 66 16.05 8.72 -6.40
N SER A 67 16.31 10.00 -6.15
CA SER A 67 16.30 10.57 -4.80
C SER A 67 14.91 10.53 -4.17
N TRP A 68 14.88 10.73 -2.85
CA TRP A 68 13.65 10.85 -2.08
C TRP A 68 12.77 12.01 -2.61
N GLY A 69 11.52 11.70 -2.98
CA GLY A 69 10.58 12.68 -3.53
C GLY A 69 9.17 12.12 -3.79
N PRO A 70 8.19 12.99 -4.08
CA PRO A 70 6.80 12.63 -4.38
C PRO A 70 6.66 11.99 -5.77
N LEU A 71 5.48 11.48 -6.12
CA LEU A 71 5.16 11.16 -7.51
C LEU A 71 5.44 12.36 -8.43
N GLU A 72 6.01 12.08 -9.59
CA GLU A 72 6.32 13.08 -10.61
C GLU A 72 5.32 13.00 -11.77
N PRO A 73 5.15 14.08 -12.56
CA PRO A 73 4.20 14.09 -13.69
C PRO A 73 4.45 13.03 -14.78
N PHE A 74 5.65 12.44 -14.83
CA PHE A 74 6.01 11.38 -15.78
C PHE A 74 5.92 9.96 -15.18
N ASP A 75 5.58 9.83 -13.90
CA ASP A 75 5.42 8.52 -13.26
C ASP A 75 4.07 7.90 -13.67
N HIS A 76 4.11 6.69 -14.23
CA HIS A 76 2.90 5.97 -14.61
C HIS A 76 2.25 5.31 -13.39
N ALA A 77 1.41 6.08 -12.67
CA ALA A 77 0.72 5.60 -11.48
C ALA A 77 -0.59 4.85 -11.84
N PHE A 78 -0.93 3.81 -11.08
CA PHE A 78 -2.15 3.03 -11.33
C PHE A 78 -3.44 3.87 -11.34
N PRO A 79 -3.64 4.93 -10.52
CA PRO A 79 -4.88 5.71 -10.59
C PRO A 79 -5.04 6.45 -11.92
N GLU A 80 -3.93 6.93 -12.49
CA GLU A 80 -3.91 7.59 -13.80
C GLU A 80 -4.20 6.57 -14.91
N ILE A 81 -3.51 5.43 -14.90
CA ILE A 81 -3.71 4.35 -15.87
C ILE A 81 -5.17 3.88 -15.86
N LEU A 82 -5.72 3.59 -14.67
CA LEU A 82 -7.09 3.11 -14.53
C LEU A 82 -8.11 4.20 -14.87
N GLY A 83 -7.87 5.43 -14.44
CA GLY A 83 -8.77 6.56 -14.68
C GLY A 83 -8.81 6.97 -16.14
N GLN A 84 -7.68 7.39 -16.68
CA GLN A 84 -7.61 7.99 -18.01
C GLN A 84 -7.68 6.96 -19.13
N GLN A 85 -7.06 5.79 -18.97
CA GLN A 85 -6.95 4.82 -20.06
C GLN A 85 -8.06 3.76 -20.04
N ARG A 86 -8.76 3.60 -18.90
CA ARG A 86 -9.77 2.53 -18.71
C ARG A 86 -11.11 3.04 -18.17
N GLY A 87 -11.27 4.34 -17.93
CA GLY A 87 -12.53 4.94 -17.48
C GLY A 87 -12.95 4.50 -16.08
N VAL A 88 -12.02 4.03 -15.25
CA VAL A 88 -12.31 3.59 -13.87
C VAL A 88 -12.26 4.81 -12.95
N TYR A 89 -13.34 5.07 -12.20
CA TYR A 89 -13.31 6.10 -11.18
C TYR A 89 -12.32 5.75 -10.07
N CYS A 90 -11.33 6.62 -9.86
CA CYS A 90 -10.35 6.53 -8.79
C CYS A 90 -10.49 7.73 -7.86
N HIS A 91 -10.43 7.49 -6.55
CA HIS A 91 -10.52 8.51 -5.53
C HIS A 91 -9.54 8.20 -4.39
N LEU A 92 -8.86 9.23 -3.88
CA LEU A 92 -7.96 9.15 -2.75
C LEU A 92 -8.61 9.87 -1.56
N ALA A 93 -8.74 9.16 -0.44
CA ALA A 93 -9.10 9.72 0.85
C ALA A 93 -7.91 9.54 1.80
N THR A 94 -7.51 10.63 2.48
CA THR A 94 -6.36 10.66 3.40
C THR A 94 -6.80 11.03 4.80
#